data_AF-A0A538B7N2-F1
#
_entry.id   AF-A0A538B7N2-F1
#
_cell.length_a   1.000
_cell.length_b   1.000
_cell.length_c   1.000
_cell.angle_alpha   90.00
_cell.angle_beta   90.00
_cell.angle_gamma   90.00
#
_symmetry.space_group_name_H-M   'P 1'
#
loop_
_entity.id
_entity.type
_entity.pdbx_description
1 polymer ?
#
loop_
_entity_poly.entity_id
_entity_poly.type
_entity_poly.pdbx_seq_one_letter_code
_entity_poly.pdbx_strand_id
1 'polypeptide(L)'
;MSEHHQVLVVTHLPQVAAAAQEQVAVAKTEKDGRTVASARPVREGERVVELSRMLSGQPASAAARDHAEELLAAASRERGS
;
A
#
# COMPACT_ATOMS: atom_id res chain seq x y z
N MET A 1 -7.55 16.02 1.77
CA MET A 1 -6.07 16.17 1.64
C MET A 1 -5.80 17.60 1.17
N SER A 2 -4.79 18.28 1.72
CA SER A 2 -4.49 19.68 1.35
C SER A 2 -4.20 19.77 -0.16
N GLU A 3 -5.01 20.53 -0.90
CA GLU A 3 -4.83 20.72 -2.35
C GLU A 3 -3.56 21.54 -2.70
N HIS A 4 -2.78 21.94 -1.70
CA HIS A 4 -1.60 22.79 -1.86
C HIS A 4 -0.31 22.21 -1.26
N HIS A 5 -0.36 21.02 -0.63
CA HIS A 5 0.82 20.41 -0.01
C HIS A 5 0.93 18.91 -0.31
N GLN A 6 2.13 18.48 -0.68
CA GLN A 6 2.47 17.07 -0.80
C GLN A 6 2.92 16.54 0.57
N VAL A 7 2.25 15.48 1.05
CA VAL A 7 2.61 14.79 2.29
C VAL A 7 3.23 13.44 1.96
N LEU A 8 4.43 13.19 2.48
CA LEU A 8 5.14 11.93 2.34
C LEU A 8 5.11 11.19 3.68
N VAL A 9 4.66 9.94 3.68
CA VAL A 9 4.56 9.10 4.88
C VAL A 9 5.20 7.74 4.63
N VAL A 10 6.03 7.29 5.56
CA VAL A 10 6.48 5.89 5.63
C VAL A 10 5.62 5.19 6.68
N THR A 11 4.90 4.15 6.27
CA THR A 11 3.98 3.44 7.15
C THR A 11 4.03 1.93 6.91
N HIS A 12 3.75 1.18 7.97
CA HIS A 12 3.45 -0.26 7.90
C HIS A 12 1.95 -0.54 8.07
N LEU A 13 1.14 0.49 8.36
CA LEU A 13 -0.29 0.35 8.61
C LEU A 13 -1.06 0.37 7.28
N PRO A 14 -1.85 -0.68 6.96
CA PRO A 14 -2.59 -0.76 5.71
C PRO A 14 -3.65 0.34 5.57
N GLN A 15 -4.24 0.81 6.67
CA GLN A 15 -5.24 1.88 6.66
C GLN A 15 -4.64 3.20 6.16
N VAL A 16 -3.43 3.53 6.61
CA VAL A 16 -2.71 4.73 6.16
C VAL A 16 -2.31 4.60 4.70
N ALA A 17 -1.83 3.43 4.28
CA ALA A 17 -1.49 3.18 2.88
C ALA A 17 -2.71 3.20 1.93
N ALA A 18 -3.88 2.75 2.40
CA ALA A 18 -5.14 2.81 1.64
C ALA A 18 -5.61 4.25 1.41
N ALA A 19 -5.40 5.14 2.38
CA ALA A 19 -5.76 6.56 2.31
C ALA A 19 -4.92 7.36 1.30
N ALA A 20 -3.69 6.93 1.03
CA ALA A 20 -2.79 7.62 0.11
C ALA A 20 -3.32 7.67 -1.34
N GLN A 21 -3.06 8.78 -2.04
CA GLN A 21 -3.33 8.88 -3.48
C GLN A 21 -2.34 8.03 -4.28
N GLU A 22 -1.07 8.03 -3.88
CA GLU A 22 -0.01 7.26 -4.51
C GLU A 22 0.67 6.35 -3.48
N GLN A 23 0.98 5.12 -3.88
CA GLN A 23 1.61 4.13 -3.01
C GLN A 23 2.91 3.63 -3.62
N VAL A 24 3.96 3.57 -2.79
CA VAL A 24 5.27 3.04 -3.16
C VAL A 24 5.60 1.89 -2.22
N ALA A 25 5.88 0.72 -2.79
CA ALA A 25 6.36 -0.43 -2.04
C ALA A 25 7.89 -0.42 -2.03
N VAL A 26 8.47 -0.63 -0.84
CA VAL A 26 9.91 -0.76 -0.65
C VAL A 26 10.24 -2.20 -0.29
N ALA A 27 11.16 -2.80 -1.04
CA ALA A 27 11.61 -4.17 -0.82
C ALA A 27 13.13 -4.26 -0.88
N LYS A 28 13.69 -5.21 -0.11
CA LYS A 28 15.10 -5.55 -0.14
C LYS A 28 15.31 -6.78 -1.01
N THR A 29 16.34 -6.75 -1.85
CA THR A 29 16.79 -7.88 -2.66
C THR A 29 18.29 -8.02 -2.53
N GLU A 30 18.80 -9.24 -2.55
CA GLU A 30 20.25 -9.45 -2.64
C GLU A 30 20.70 -9.39 -4.10
N LYS A 31 21.75 -8.61 -4.35
CA LYS A 31 22.41 -8.52 -5.65
C LYS A 31 23.92 -8.52 -5.42
N ASP A 32 24.63 -9.46 -6.06
CA ASP A 32 26.08 -9.60 -5.96
C ASP A 32 26.61 -9.67 -4.51
N GLY A 33 25.89 -10.40 -3.64
CA GLY A 33 26.25 -10.55 -2.22
C GLY A 33 25.98 -9.31 -1.36
N ARG A 34 25.27 -8.29 -1.89
CA ARG A 34 24.89 -7.08 -1.16
C ARG A 34 23.38 -6.94 -1.10
N THR A 35 22.85 -6.57 0.06
CA THR A 35 21.45 -6.19 0.20
C THR A 35 21.21 -4.81 -0.41
N VAL A 36 20.33 -4.73 -1.40
CA VAL A 36 19.92 -3.49 -2.07
C VAL A 36 18.45 -3.24 -1.80
N ALA A 37 18.10 -2.01 -1.42
CA ALA A 37 16.70 -1.58 -1.32
C ALA A 37 16.22 -1.06 -2.67
N SER A 38 15.02 -1.46 -3.06
CA SER A 38 14.32 -0.98 -4.26
C SER A 38 12.98 -0.39 -3.85
N ALA A 39 12.57 0.67 -4.54
CA ALA A 39 11.27 1.29 -4.39
C ALA A 39 10.55 1.22 -5.74
N ARG A 40 9.29 0.78 -5.72
CA ARG A 40 8.45 0.72 -6.92
C ARG A 40 7.07 1.30 -6.65
N PRO A 41 6.47 2.00 -7.61
CA PRO A 41 5.06 2.35 -7.50
C PRO A 41 4.20 1.08 -7.44
N VAL A 42 3.13 1.14 -6.67
CA VAL A 42 2.08 0.11 -6.59
C VAL A 42 0.93 0.62 -7.43
N ARG A 43 0.69 0.00 -8.59
CA ARG A 43 -0.41 0.42 -9.47
C ARG A 43 -1.76 0.07 -8.84
N GLU A 44 -2.82 0.71 -9.30
CA GLU A 44 -4.17 0.53 -8.75
C GLU A 44 -4.58 -0.96 -8.65
N GLY A 45 -4.35 -1.74 -9.71
CA GLY A 45 -4.65 -3.18 -9.71
C GLY A 45 -3.78 -4.03 -8.77
N GLU A 46 -2.67 -3.49 -8.25
CA GLU A 46 -1.79 -4.16 -7.31
C GLU A 46 -2.07 -3.77 -5.85
N ARG A 47 -2.89 -2.73 -5.60
CA ARG A 47 -3.10 -2.18 -4.26
C ARG A 47 -3.76 -3.18 -3.31
N VAL A 48 -4.76 -3.93 -3.77
CA VAL A 48 -5.41 -4.98 -2.97
C VAL A 48 -4.40 -6.02 -2.50
N VAL A 49 -3.49 -6.44 -3.40
CA VAL A 49 -2.47 -7.44 -3.09
C VAL A 49 -1.47 -6.90 -2.06
N GLU A 50 -1.02 -5.66 -2.22
CA GLU A 50 -0.07 -5.06 -1.29
C GLU A 50 -0.68 -4.79 0.08
N LEU A 51 -1.93 -4.33 0.15
CA LEU A 51 -2.65 -4.15 1.42
C LEU A 51 -2.96 -5.48 2.10
N SER A 52 -3.35 -6.52 1.35
CA SER A 52 -3.53 -7.88 1.88
C SER A 52 -2.22 -8.43 2.46
N ARG A 53 -1.09 -8.17 1.79
CA ARG A 53 0.26 -8.47 2.30
C ARG A 53 0.55 -7.72 3.60
N MET A 54 0.20 -6.43 3.69
CA MET A 54 0.40 -5.64 4.92
C MET A 54 -0.49 -6.13 6.08
N LEU A 55 -1.72 -6.55 5.78
CA LEU A 55 -2.70 -7.03 6.78
C LEU A 55 -2.34 -8.38 7.39
N SER A 56 -1.90 -9.32 6.55
CA SER A 56 -1.76 -10.73 6.96
C SER A 56 -0.35 -11.30 6.81
N GLY A 57 0.57 -10.53 6.22
CA GLY A 57 1.87 -11.04 5.76
C GLY A 57 1.77 -11.97 4.54
N GLN A 58 0.57 -12.39 4.14
CA GLN A 58 0.33 -13.37 3.09
C GLN A 58 -0.60 -12.79 2.01
N PRO A 59 -0.07 -12.36 0.87
CA PRO A 59 -0.89 -11.76 -0.20
C PRO A 59 -1.97 -12.69 -0.75
N ALA A 60 -1.85 -14.01 -0.51
CA ALA A 60 -2.77 -15.05 -0.98
C ALA A 60 -3.99 -15.26 -0.07
N SER A 61 -4.02 -14.66 1.13
CA SER A 61 -5.13 -14.81 2.07
C SER A 61 -6.41 -14.18 1.51
N ALA A 62 -7.46 -14.98 1.35
CA ALA A 62 -8.76 -14.50 0.86
C ALA A 62 -9.37 -13.45 1.80
N ALA A 63 -9.46 -13.77 3.10
CA ALA A 63 -10.00 -12.83 4.09
C ALA A 63 -9.21 -11.50 4.16
N ALA A 64 -7.89 -11.54 3.95
CA ALA A 64 -7.08 -10.32 3.91
C ALA A 64 -7.27 -9.51 2.63
N ARG A 65 -7.59 -10.16 1.50
CA ARG A 65 -7.98 -9.47 0.26
C ARG A 65 -9.34 -8.80 0.41
N ASP A 66 -10.33 -9.52 0.94
CA ASP A 66 -11.67 -8.96 1.18
C ASP A 66 -11.58 -7.71 2.07
N HIS A 67 -10.82 -7.78 3.16
CA HIS A 67 -10.60 -6.64 4.04
C HIS A 67 -9.81 -5.50 3.37
N ALA A 68 -8.85 -5.81 2.49
CA ALA A 68 -8.11 -4.80 1.73
C ALA A 68 -9.03 -4.06 0.74
N GLU A 69 -9.96 -4.76 0.09
CA GLU A 69 -10.96 -4.16 -0.79
C GLU A 69 -11.90 -3.22 -0.02
N GLU A 70 -12.36 -3.64 1.16
CA GLU A 70 -13.16 -2.81 2.07
C GLU A 70 -12.42 -1.53 2.47
N LEU A 71 -11.13 -1.63 2.82
CA LEU A 71 -10.30 -0.48 3.19
C LEU A 71 -10.13 0.51 2.02
N LEU A 72 -9.88 0.01 0.80
CA LEU A 72 -9.77 0.86 -0.39
C LEU A 72 -11.10 1.54 -0.72
N ALA A 73 -12.22 0.82 -0.59
CA ALA A 73 -13.55 1.37 -0.80
C ALA A 73 -13.87 2.46 0.24
N ALA A 74 -13.54 2.25 1.51
CA ALA A 74 -13.70 3.24 2.58
C ALA A 74 -12.87 4.50 2.32
N ALA A 75 -11.58 4.33 2.03
CA ALA A 75 -10.68 5.44 1.73
C ALA A 75 -11.13 6.25 0.49
N SER A 76 -11.70 5.57 -0.52
CA SER A 76 -12.21 6.23 -1.72
C SER A 76 -13.45 7.07 -1.42
N ARG A 77 -14.35 6.60 -0.54
CA ARG A 77 -15.51 7.38 -0.09
C ARG A 77 -15.10 8.62 0.69
N GLU A 78 -14.09 8.51 1.55
CA GLU A 78 -13.58 9.64 2.35
C GLU A 78 -12.87 10.70 1.48
N ARG A 79 -12.20 10.30 0.39
CA ARG A 79 -11.56 11.24 -0.54
C ARG A 79 -12.54 11.99 -1.45
N GLY A 80 -13.71 11.41 -1.70
CA GLY A 80 -14.76 12.01 -2.53
C GLY A 80 -15.74 12.92 -1.76
N SER A 81 -15.61 12.99 -0.43
CA SER A 81 -16.37 13.89 0.45
C SER A 81 -15.57 15.16 0.73
#